data_AF-A0A3L7TLM2-F1
#
_entry.id   AF-A0A3L7TLM2-F1
#
_cell.length_a   1.000
_cell.length_b   1.000
_cell.length_c   1.000
_cell.angle_alpha   90.00
_cell.angle_beta   90.00
_cell.angle_gamma   90.00
#
_symmetry.space_group_name_H-M   'P 1'
#
loop_
_entity.id
_entity.type
_entity.pdbx_description
1 polymer ?
#
loop_
_entity_poly.entity_id
_entity_poly.type
_entity_poly.pdbx_seq_one_letter_code
_entity_poly.pdbx_strand_id
1 'polypeptide(L)'
;MLLYHAMMLAPMFILAEMSVGWIVAIAAVLLGGIYVWGLHRRVRQFRRALESGSTAELPVDASSLGELATAINRRLRDHAEQTTRAQSQLDEVTRTLRATPIAVIALDAKQRVLGLNPAAARLLACDEMQARGRLLQELALEPALNAFIDEALAASGVAATQLEMKHSRGDRGEDRAHVLSASSEPLEMKYGPHGIVLSLVDVTRARQLEAMRSEFAANVSHELRTPITTIRGFVDTLTQLGRSDLDRSERFLAIVQRSVVRLSAIVEDILTLSLLEDPTRHAALETKRIPLLEIMQECAEDLAHTAELREVSIAMEDPDGSPPRRPCDGESIAGDSGRHKSPLERHSSCARRFDRDSARLGRFRFVGH
;
A
#
# COMPACT_ATOMS: atom_id res chain seq x y z
N MET A 1 21.82 -114.84 -39.99
CA MET A 1 20.99 -114.20 -38.96
C MET A 1 21.37 -112.74 -38.66
N LEU A 2 22.66 -112.38 -38.64
CA LEU A 2 23.15 -111.00 -38.41
C LEU A 2 22.67 -109.96 -39.44
N LEU A 3 22.66 -110.29 -40.74
CA LEU A 3 22.15 -109.38 -41.78
C LEU A 3 20.65 -109.05 -41.65
N TYR A 4 19.85 -110.00 -41.17
CA TYR A 4 18.41 -109.81 -41.01
C TYR A 4 18.08 -108.88 -39.83
N HIS A 5 18.84 -108.97 -38.73
CA HIS A 5 18.71 -108.06 -37.59
C HIS A 5 19.14 -106.63 -37.95
N ALA A 6 20.23 -106.47 -38.72
CA ALA A 6 20.67 -105.17 -39.22
C ALA A 6 19.61 -104.52 -40.15
N MET A 7 18.97 -105.33 -41.01
CA MET A 7 17.95 -104.85 -41.94
C MET A 7 16.63 -104.46 -41.23
N MET A 8 16.29 -105.08 -40.10
CA MET A 8 15.14 -104.69 -39.28
C MET A 8 15.40 -103.43 -38.40
N LEU A 9 16.64 -103.23 -37.92
CA LEU A 9 16.96 -102.12 -37.02
C LEU A 9 17.22 -100.79 -37.74
N ALA A 10 17.69 -100.81 -38.98
CA ALA A 10 17.95 -99.62 -39.79
C ALA A 10 16.74 -98.65 -39.91
N PRO A 11 15.51 -99.10 -40.26
CA PRO A 11 14.36 -98.20 -40.33
C PRO A 11 13.94 -97.66 -38.95
N MET A 12 14.12 -98.45 -37.87
CA MET A 12 13.84 -98.01 -36.51
C MET A 12 14.81 -96.90 -36.05
N PHE A 13 16.08 -96.96 -36.47
CA PHE A 13 17.08 -95.93 -36.21
C PHE A 13 16.79 -94.63 -36.99
N ILE A 14 16.40 -94.73 -38.26
CA ILE A 14 16.02 -93.57 -39.09
C ILE A 14 14.78 -92.88 -38.52
N LEU A 15 13.77 -93.64 -38.08
CA LEU A 15 12.57 -93.08 -37.43
C LEU A 15 12.91 -92.38 -36.11
N ALA A 16 13.86 -92.91 -35.33
CA ALA A 16 14.32 -92.27 -34.10
C ALA A 16 15.04 -90.95 -34.38
N GLU A 17 15.98 -90.91 -35.34
CA GLU A 17 16.68 -89.70 -35.79
C GLU A 17 15.70 -88.61 -36.28
N MET A 18 14.71 -89.01 -37.10
CA MET A 18 13.68 -88.08 -37.57
C MET A 18 12.84 -87.53 -36.43
N SER A 19 12.48 -88.35 -35.43
CA SER A 19 11.69 -87.91 -34.27
C SER A 19 12.42 -86.87 -33.41
N VAL A 20 13.74 -87.02 -33.22
CA VAL A 20 14.58 -86.05 -32.51
C VAL A 20 14.62 -84.72 -33.27
N GLY A 21 14.78 -84.76 -34.60
CA GLY A 21 14.74 -83.56 -35.44
C GLY A 21 13.43 -82.78 -35.33
N TRP A 22 12.29 -83.48 -35.33
CA TRP A 22 10.98 -82.86 -35.14
C TRP A 22 10.80 -82.25 -33.75
N ILE A 23 11.28 -82.93 -32.69
CA ILE A 23 11.21 -82.39 -31.32
C ILE A 23 12.02 -81.09 -31.20
N VAL A 24 13.23 -81.05 -31.76
CA VAL A 24 14.08 -79.84 -31.75
C VAL A 24 13.42 -78.71 -32.54
N ALA A 25 12.84 -79.00 -33.71
CA ALA A 25 12.14 -78.01 -34.51
C ALA A 25 10.92 -77.43 -33.77
N ILE A 26 10.12 -78.28 -33.14
CA ILE A 26 8.95 -77.85 -32.33
C ILE A 26 9.41 -77.02 -31.14
N ALA A 27 10.46 -77.43 -30.42
CA ALA A 27 11.02 -76.68 -29.30
C ALA A 27 11.53 -75.30 -29.74
N ALA A 28 12.21 -75.20 -30.88
CA ALA A 28 12.69 -73.94 -31.44
C ALA A 28 11.53 -72.99 -31.80
N VAL A 29 10.46 -73.52 -32.42
CA VAL A 29 9.26 -72.72 -32.74
C VAL A 29 8.54 -72.26 -31.47
N LEU A 30 8.43 -73.12 -30.45
CA LEU A 30 7.80 -72.76 -29.18
C LEU A 30 8.61 -71.68 -28.43
N LEU A 31 9.93 -71.85 -28.33
CA LEU A 31 10.82 -70.87 -27.71
C LEU A 31 10.82 -69.54 -28.48
N GLY A 32 10.86 -69.60 -29.82
CA GLY A 32 10.73 -68.42 -30.68
C GLY A 32 9.37 -67.73 -30.50
N GLY A 33 8.29 -68.49 -30.43
CA GLY A 33 6.94 -67.98 -30.18
C GLY A 33 6.81 -67.29 -28.82
N ILE A 34 7.36 -67.89 -27.75
CA ILE A 34 7.40 -67.30 -26.41
C ILE A 34 8.21 -65.99 -26.42
N TYR A 35 9.35 -65.98 -27.10
CA TYR A 35 10.19 -64.79 -27.22
C TYR A 35 9.47 -63.65 -27.98
N VAL A 36 8.89 -63.95 -29.14
CA VAL A 36 8.14 -62.96 -29.96
C VAL A 36 6.90 -62.47 -29.23
N TRP A 37 6.17 -63.36 -28.54
CA TRP A 37 5.01 -62.97 -27.73
C TRP A 37 5.42 -62.04 -26.58
N GLY A 38 6.52 -62.36 -25.89
CA GLY A 38 7.09 -61.52 -24.84
C GLY A 38 7.48 -60.13 -25.36
N LEU A 39 8.16 -60.07 -26.50
CA LEU A 39 8.57 -58.82 -27.14
C LEU A 39 7.35 -58.00 -27.59
N HIS A 40 6.36 -58.64 -28.21
CA HIS A 40 5.15 -57.97 -28.68
C HIS A 40 4.34 -57.39 -27.51
N ARG A 41 4.27 -58.10 -26.38
CA ARG A 41 3.62 -57.59 -25.16
C ARG A 41 4.33 -56.33 -24.64
N ARG A 42 5.67 -56.32 -24.62
CA ARG A 42 6.47 -55.17 -24.18
C ARG A 42 6.27 -53.95 -25.08
N VAL A 43 6.32 -54.13 -26.40
CA VAL A 43 6.09 -53.05 -27.37
C VAL A 43 4.67 -52.47 -27.23
N ARG A 44 3.65 -53.31 -27.00
CA ARG A 44 2.29 -52.83 -26.74
C ARG A 44 2.18 -52.00 -25.46
N GLN A 45 2.87 -52.41 -24.38
CA GLN A 45 2.89 -51.63 -23.13
C GLN A 45 3.57 -50.28 -23.33
N PHE A 46 4.71 -50.26 -24.03
CA PHE A 46 5.42 -49.04 -24.37
C PHE A 46 4.57 -48.09 -25.24
N ARG A 47 3.88 -48.62 -26.25
CA ARG A 47 2.99 -47.82 -27.11
C ARG A 47 1.82 -47.22 -26.34
N ARG A 48 1.19 -48.01 -25.46
CA ARG A 48 0.08 -47.54 -24.62
C ARG A 48 0.50 -46.41 -23.67
N ALA A 49 1.68 -46.52 -23.08
CA ALA A 49 2.22 -45.49 -22.20
C ALA A 49 2.53 -44.17 -22.94
N LEU A 50 2.95 -44.23 -24.21
CA LEU A 50 3.11 -43.05 -25.05
C LEU A 50 1.76 -42.45 -25.50
N GLU A 51 0.77 -43.30 -25.80
CA GLU A 51 -0.57 -42.88 -26.21
C GLU A 51 -1.39 -42.26 -25.06
N SER A 52 -1.11 -42.63 -23.79
CA SER A 52 -1.86 -42.13 -22.62
C SER A 52 -1.48 -40.71 -22.16
N GLY A 53 -0.52 -40.06 -22.80
CA GLY A 53 0.01 -38.77 -22.37
C GLY A 53 1.00 -38.90 -21.20
N SER A 54 1.87 -37.88 -21.07
CA SER A 54 3.19 -37.85 -20.40
C SER A 54 3.26 -38.17 -18.89
N THR A 55 2.22 -38.72 -18.28
CA THR A 55 2.17 -38.96 -16.82
C THR A 55 2.49 -40.40 -16.40
N ALA A 56 2.45 -41.37 -17.33
CA ALA A 56 2.81 -42.75 -17.04
C ALA A 56 4.32 -42.98 -17.24
N GLU A 57 5.05 -43.33 -16.17
CA GLU A 57 6.46 -43.75 -16.30
C GLU A 57 6.56 -44.99 -17.18
N LEU A 58 7.49 -44.98 -18.14
CA LEU A 58 7.73 -46.11 -19.01
C LEU A 58 8.30 -47.28 -18.20
N PRO A 59 7.81 -48.52 -18.39
CA PRO A 59 8.30 -49.67 -17.66
C PRO A 59 9.78 -49.91 -17.99
N VAL A 60 10.60 -50.01 -16.94
CA VAL A 60 12.05 -50.25 -17.04
C VAL A 60 12.33 -51.74 -16.89
N ASP A 61 13.11 -52.30 -17.81
CA ASP A 61 13.64 -53.67 -17.73
C ASP A 61 15.17 -53.70 -17.99
N ALA A 62 15.81 -54.86 -17.85
CA ALA A 62 17.25 -55.02 -18.06
C ALA A 62 17.66 -55.10 -19.54
N SER A 63 16.77 -54.73 -20.48
CA SER A 63 17.05 -54.78 -21.91
C SER A 63 17.48 -53.42 -22.45
N SER A 64 17.97 -53.37 -23.69
CA SER A 64 18.27 -52.11 -24.39
C SER A 64 17.03 -51.19 -24.53
N LEU A 65 15.82 -51.77 -24.57
CA LEU A 65 14.57 -51.01 -24.50
C LEU A 65 14.34 -50.41 -23.12
N GLY A 66 14.79 -51.07 -22.06
CA GLY A 66 14.77 -50.56 -20.69
C GLY A 66 15.75 -49.42 -20.47
N GLU A 67 16.97 -49.49 -21.04
CA GLU A 67 17.91 -48.36 -21.04
C GLU A 67 17.31 -47.13 -21.73
N LEU A 68 16.68 -47.32 -22.89
CA LEU A 68 15.95 -46.24 -23.58
C LEU A 68 14.78 -45.70 -22.74
N ALA A 69 14.00 -46.59 -22.10
CA ALA A 69 12.92 -46.20 -21.20
C ALA A 69 13.43 -45.35 -20.02
N THR A 70 14.59 -45.70 -19.43
CA THR A 70 15.21 -44.88 -18.37
C THR A 70 15.66 -43.51 -18.86
N ALA A 71 16.22 -43.43 -20.07
CA ALA A 71 16.65 -42.17 -20.66
C ALA A 71 15.46 -41.24 -20.96
N ILE A 72 14.37 -41.80 -21.49
CA ILE A 72 13.13 -41.06 -21.76
C ILE A 72 12.47 -40.62 -20.45
N ASN A 73 12.34 -41.52 -19.45
CA ASN A 73 11.77 -41.17 -18.15
C ASN A 73 12.56 -40.04 -17.47
N ARG A 74 13.90 -40.05 -17.58
CA ARG A 74 14.75 -38.97 -17.06
C ARG A 74 14.43 -37.63 -17.74
N ARG A 75 14.37 -37.60 -19.07
CA ARG A 75 14.01 -36.38 -19.81
C ARG A 75 12.59 -35.89 -19.51
N LEU A 76 11.63 -36.81 -19.35
CA LEU A 76 10.26 -36.46 -18.98
C LEU A 76 10.22 -35.80 -17.60
N ARG A 77 10.96 -36.34 -16.62
CA ARG A 77 11.10 -35.74 -15.29
C ARG A 77 11.80 -34.38 -15.35
N ASP A 78 12.93 -34.28 -16.06
CA ASP A 78 13.66 -33.01 -16.21
C ASP A 78 12.77 -31.93 -16.83
N HIS A 79 11.99 -32.27 -17.85
CA HIS A 79 11.08 -31.33 -18.50
C HIS A 79 9.91 -30.94 -17.61
N ALA A 80 9.31 -31.89 -16.88
CA ALA A 80 8.26 -31.61 -15.91
C ALA A 80 8.75 -30.73 -14.75
N GLU A 81 10.00 -30.92 -14.31
CA GLU A 81 10.63 -30.03 -13.33
C GLU A 81 10.86 -28.63 -13.91
N GLN A 82 11.33 -28.52 -15.15
CA GLN A 82 11.51 -27.22 -15.82
C GLN A 82 10.21 -26.45 -15.97
N THR A 83 9.12 -27.10 -16.41
CA THR A 83 7.82 -26.46 -16.52
C THR A 83 7.31 -26.02 -15.15
N THR A 84 7.43 -26.86 -14.13
CA THR A 84 7.03 -26.52 -12.75
C THR A 84 7.84 -25.34 -12.20
N ARG A 85 9.15 -25.29 -12.43
CA ARG A 85 10.01 -24.18 -12.03
C ARG A 85 9.63 -22.89 -12.75
N ALA A 86 9.42 -22.94 -14.07
CA ALA A 86 8.98 -21.79 -14.84
C ALA A 86 7.61 -21.27 -14.37
N GLN A 87 6.67 -22.18 -14.05
CA GLN A 87 5.37 -21.83 -13.49
C GLN A 87 5.53 -21.13 -12.12
N SER A 88 6.39 -21.68 -11.26
CA SER A 88 6.63 -21.13 -9.91
C SER A 88 7.25 -19.74 -9.96
N GLN A 89 8.17 -19.49 -10.90
CA GLN A 89 8.76 -18.17 -11.12
C GLN A 89 7.72 -17.15 -11.60
N LEU A 90 6.84 -17.54 -12.52
CA LEU A 90 5.73 -16.68 -12.96
C LEU A 90 4.76 -16.39 -11.82
N ASP A 91 4.45 -17.37 -10.97
CA ASP A 91 3.61 -17.20 -9.80
C ASP A 91 4.26 -16.26 -8.78
N GLU A 92 5.56 -16.36 -8.56
CA GLU A 92 6.32 -15.49 -7.66
C GLU A 92 6.33 -14.03 -8.12
N VAL A 93 6.63 -13.81 -9.41
CA VAL A 93 6.55 -12.46 -10.03
C VAL A 93 5.13 -11.91 -9.93
N THR A 94 4.13 -12.73 -10.24
CA THR A 94 2.71 -12.34 -10.15
C THR A 94 2.31 -12.00 -8.71
N ARG A 95 2.73 -12.78 -7.71
CA ARG A 95 2.46 -12.51 -6.29
C ARG A 95 3.07 -11.19 -5.85
N THR A 96 4.30 -10.91 -6.26
CA THR A 96 4.99 -9.64 -5.95
C THR A 96 4.25 -8.44 -6.56
N LEU A 97 3.84 -8.53 -7.82
CA LEU A 97 3.07 -7.47 -8.49
C LEU A 97 1.66 -7.28 -7.90
N ARG A 98 1.06 -8.34 -7.35
CA ARG A 98 -0.26 -8.32 -6.70
C ARG A 98 -0.23 -7.78 -5.26
N ALA A 99 0.88 -8.01 -4.54
CA ALA A 99 1.08 -7.52 -3.18
C ALA A 99 1.45 -6.03 -3.13
N THR A 100 1.96 -5.48 -4.24
CA THR A 100 2.37 -4.07 -4.31
C THR A 100 1.14 -3.16 -4.40
N PRO A 101 1.06 -2.06 -3.62
CA PRO A 101 -0.06 -1.12 -3.68
C PRO A 101 -0.06 -0.22 -4.93
N ILE A 102 0.96 -0.34 -5.77
CA ILE A 102 1.11 0.40 -7.03
C ILE A 102 0.17 -0.22 -8.07
N ALA A 103 -0.72 0.59 -8.63
CA ALA A 103 -1.59 0.18 -9.72
C ALA A 103 -0.78 0.13 -11.02
N VAL A 104 -0.76 -1.02 -11.71
CA VAL A 104 -0.02 -1.23 -12.95
C VAL A 104 -0.99 -1.63 -14.05
N ILE A 105 -0.92 -0.95 -15.19
CA ILE A 105 -1.79 -1.13 -16.36
C ILE A 105 -0.92 -1.21 -17.61
N ALA A 106 -1.04 -2.27 -18.39
CA ALA A 106 -0.37 -2.40 -19.67
C ALA A 106 -1.35 -2.09 -20.81
N LEU A 107 -0.94 -1.21 -21.73
CA LEU A 107 -1.74 -0.75 -22.87
C LEU A 107 -1.04 -1.07 -24.19
N ASP A 108 -1.82 -1.36 -25.24
CA ASP A 108 -1.32 -1.40 -26.61
C ASP A 108 -1.21 0.02 -27.22
N ALA A 109 -0.67 0.12 -28.43
CA ALA A 109 -0.55 1.40 -29.16
C ALA A 109 -1.88 2.10 -29.48
N LYS A 110 -3.01 1.38 -29.32
CA LYS A 110 -4.38 1.90 -29.50
C LYS A 110 -5.08 2.15 -28.16
N GLN A 111 -4.33 2.17 -27.04
CA GLN A 111 -4.84 2.36 -25.67
C GLN A 111 -5.78 1.27 -25.18
N ARG A 112 -5.69 0.06 -25.75
CA ARG A 112 -6.42 -1.11 -25.25
C ARG A 112 -5.67 -1.77 -24.12
N VAL A 113 -6.39 -2.16 -23.08
CA VAL A 113 -5.81 -2.83 -21.92
C VAL A 113 -5.37 -4.24 -22.29
N LEU A 114 -4.07 -4.50 -22.17
CA LEU A 114 -3.45 -5.83 -22.29
C LEU A 114 -3.59 -6.60 -20.97
N GLY A 115 -3.43 -5.89 -19.86
CA GLY A 115 -3.55 -6.43 -18.51
C GLY A 115 -3.47 -5.33 -17.45
N LEU A 116 -3.97 -5.63 -16.26
CA LEU A 116 -3.93 -4.75 -15.11
C LEU A 116 -3.73 -5.58 -13.83
N ASN A 117 -3.06 -5.04 -12.82
CA ASN A 117 -2.93 -5.72 -11.54
C ASN A 117 -4.15 -5.44 -10.63
N PRO A 118 -4.35 -6.20 -9.53
CA PRO A 118 -5.46 -5.99 -8.62
C PRO A 118 -5.51 -4.60 -7.98
N ALA A 119 -4.36 -3.94 -7.82
CA ALA A 119 -4.32 -2.55 -7.34
C ALA A 119 -4.96 -1.59 -8.35
N ALA A 120 -4.65 -1.74 -9.64
CA ALA A 120 -5.29 -0.99 -10.72
C ALA A 120 -6.79 -1.29 -10.84
N ALA A 121 -7.20 -2.55 -10.68
CA ALA A 121 -8.60 -2.95 -10.70
C ALA A 121 -9.42 -2.21 -9.63
N ARG A 122 -8.87 -2.14 -8.40
CA ARG A 122 -9.48 -1.41 -7.28
C ARG A 122 -9.52 0.09 -7.54
N LEU A 123 -8.43 0.68 -8.04
CA LEU A 123 -8.32 2.11 -8.30
C LEU A 123 -9.28 2.58 -9.40
N LEU A 124 -9.48 1.76 -10.43
CA LEU A 124 -10.38 2.00 -11.55
C LEU A 124 -11.81 1.47 -11.32
N ALA A 125 -12.09 0.84 -10.18
CA ALA A 125 -13.37 0.19 -9.86
C ALA A 125 -13.88 -0.73 -10.99
N CYS A 126 -12.99 -1.54 -11.57
CA CYS A 126 -13.30 -2.43 -12.69
C CYS A 126 -12.84 -3.88 -12.45
N ASP A 127 -13.43 -4.81 -13.19
CA ASP A 127 -13.03 -6.22 -13.16
C ASP A 127 -11.86 -6.51 -14.12
N GLU A 128 -10.85 -7.27 -13.66
CA GLU A 128 -9.64 -7.58 -14.44
C GLU A 128 -9.95 -8.29 -15.76
N MET A 129 -10.91 -9.23 -15.74
CA MET A 129 -11.25 -10.02 -16.94
C MET A 129 -12.06 -9.20 -17.94
N GLN A 130 -12.96 -8.35 -17.45
CA GLN A 130 -13.78 -7.49 -18.31
C GLN A 130 -13.01 -6.31 -18.89
N ALA A 131 -11.91 -5.89 -18.26
CA ALA A 131 -11.10 -4.78 -18.72
C ALA A 131 -10.24 -5.12 -19.95
N ARG A 132 -9.82 -6.39 -20.11
CA ARG A 132 -8.92 -6.80 -21.20
C ARG A 132 -9.53 -6.54 -22.58
N GLY A 133 -8.75 -5.92 -23.46
CA GLY A 133 -9.13 -5.59 -24.83
C GLY A 133 -10.00 -4.35 -24.98
N ARG A 134 -10.52 -3.77 -23.88
CA ARG A 134 -11.27 -2.51 -23.89
C ARG A 134 -10.34 -1.31 -23.92
N LEU A 135 -10.84 -0.18 -24.42
CA LEU A 135 -10.12 1.09 -24.35
C LEU A 135 -10.09 1.56 -22.89
N LEU A 136 -8.94 2.03 -22.41
CA LEU A 136 -8.84 2.51 -21.03
C LEU A 136 -9.82 3.67 -20.75
N GLN A 137 -10.08 4.51 -21.76
CA GLN A 137 -11.03 5.63 -21.68
C GLN A 137 -12.47 5.18 -21.35
N GLU A 138 -12.84 3.94 -21.65
CA GLU A 138 -14.14 3.38 -21.28
C GLU A 138 -14.21 2.91 -19.82
N LEU A 139 -13.05 2.70 -19.20
CA LEU A 139 -12.90 2.25 -17.82
C LEU A 139 -12.66 3.43 -16.88
N ALA A 140 -11.94 4.46 -17.35
CA ALA A 140 -11.61 5.66 -16.60
C ALA A 140 -11.96 6.91 -17.42
N LEU A 141 -13.00 7.64 -17.02
CA LEU A 141 -13.36 8.93 -17.63
C LEU A 141 -12.60 10.09 -16.97
N GLU A 142 -11.27 9.97 -16.81
CA GLU A 142 -10.44 11.03 -16.25
C GLU A 142 -9.64 11.72 -17.37
N PRO A 143 -9.97 12.98 -17.73
CA PRO A 143 -9.31 13.70 -18.82
C PRO A 143 -7.80 13.83 -18.63
N ALA A 144 -7.34 14.02 -17.39
CA ALA A 144 -5.92 14.16 -17.07
C ALA A 144 -5.14 12.87 -17.36
N LEU A 145 -5.74 11.70 -17.08
CA LEU A 145 -5.14 10.41 -17.38
C LEU A 145 -5.05 10.15 -18.89
N ASN A 146 -6.10 10.51 -19.63
CA ASN A 146 -6.12 10.33 -21.09
C ASN A 146 -5.06 11.21 -21.78
N ALA A 147 -4.96 12.48 -21.38
CA ALA A 147 -3.94 13.39 -21.91
C ALA A 147 -2.51 12.87 -21.64
N PHE A 148 -2.27 12.34 -20.44
CA PHE A 148 -0.98 11.74 -20.09
C PHE A 148 -0.64 10.52 -20.96
N ILE A 149 -1.62 9.68 -21.26
CA ILE A 149 -1.41 8.49 -22.11
C ILE A 149 -1.12 8.90 -23.56
N ASP A 150 -1.84 9.89 -24.08
CA ASP A 150 -1.60 10.43 -25.42
C ASP A 150 -0.17 10.98 -25.54
N GLU A 151 0.28 11.74 -24.54
CA GLU A 151 1.64 12.27 -24.47
C GLU A 151 2.69 11.16 -24.35
N ALA A 152 2.46 10.16 -23.48
CA ALA A 152 3.36 9.03 -23.28
C ALA A 152 3.54 8.19 -24.55
N LEU A 153 2.45 7.93 -25.28
CA LEU A 153 2.49 7.22 -26.57
C LEU A 153 3.21 8.03 -27.65
N ALA A 154 3.05 9.36 -27.66
CA ALA A 154 3.72 10.23 -28.62
C ALA A 154 5.23 10.39 -28.34
N ALA A 155 5.62 10.47 -27.06
CA ALA A 155 7.00 10.69 -26.65
C ALA A 155 7.92 9.46 -26.83
N SER A 156 7.35 8.24 -26.91
CA SER A 156 8.08 6.97 -27.03
C SER A 156 9.20 6.77 -25.98
N GLY A 157 9.07 7.41 -24.82
CA GLY A 157 10.06 7.44 -23.75
C GLY A 157 9.43 7.36 -22.36
N VAL A 158 10.26 7.49 -21.33
CA VAL A 158 9.78 7.51 -19.94
C VAL A 158 9.13 8.88 -19.67
N ALA A 159 7.85 8.87 -19.33
CA ALA A 159 7.13 10.07 -18.90
C ALA A 159 6.65 9.87 -17.46
N ALA A 160 6.73 10.93 -16.65
CA ALA A 160 6.23 10.92 -15.28
C ALA A 160 5.55 12.25 -15.00
N THR A 161 4.33 12.19 -14.46
CA THR A 161 3.56 13.37 -14.08
C THR A 161 2.73 13.10 -12.84
N GLN A 162 2.14 14.14 -12.29
CA GLN A 162 1.13 14.00 -11.25
C GLN A 162 -0.23 14.36 -11.80
N LEU A 163 -1.20 13.50 -11.48
CA LEU A 163 -2.57 13.59 -11.93
C LEU A 163 -3.46 13.77 -10.71
N GLU A 164 -4.33 14.77 -10.76
CA GLU A 164 -5.43 14.89 -9.81
C GLU A 164 -6.63 14.15 -10.38
N MET A 165 -7.13 13.14 -9.68
CA MET A 165 -8.35 12.44 -10.04
C MET A 165 -9.45 12.82 -9.06
N LYS A 166 -10.51 13.43 -9.57
CA LYS A 166 -11.62 13.91 -8.75
C LYS A 166 -12.67 12.84 -8.48
N HIS A 167 -12.64 11.73 -9.23
CA HIS A 167 -13.66 10.68 -9.16
C HIS A 167 -13.03 9.29 -9.09
N SER A 168 -12.35 8.94 -8.00
CA SER A 168 -12.24 7.51 -7.69
C SER A 168 -13.58 7.11 -7.09
N ARG A 169 -14.35 6.30 -7.82
CA ARG A 169 -15.64 5.74 -7.39
C ARG A 169 -15.38 4.73 -6.26
N GLY A 170 -15.00 5.26 -5.10
CA GLY A 170 -14.83 4.48 -3.88
C GLY A 170 -16.18 4.00 -3.36
N ASP A 171 -16.17 2.83 -2.73
CA ASP A 171 -17.30 2.07 -2.16
C ASP A 171 -18.15 2.83 -1.11
N ARG A 172 -17.90 4.13 -0.88
CA ARG A 172 -18.51 4.94 0.18
C ARG A 172 -19.04 6.32 -0.24
N GLY A 173 -18.98 6.70 -1.52
CA GLY A 173 -19.64 7.93 -2.00
C GLY A 173 -19.10 9.25 -1.43
N GLU A 174 -17.92 9.25 -0.81
CA GLU A 174 -17.21 10.49 -0.44
C GLU A 174 -16.43 10.98 -1.65
N ASP A 175 -16.76 12.18 -2.12
CA ASP A 175 -16.10 12.89 -3.20
C ASP A 175 -14.71 13.37 -2.73
N ARG A 176 -13.73 12.46 -2.68
CA ARG A 176 -12.35 12.78 -2.29
C ARG A 176 -11.48 12.87 -3.53
N ALA A 177 -10.86 14.03 -3.72
CA ALA A 177 -9.82 14.21 -4.71
C ALA A 177 -8.60 13.37 -4.31
N HIS A 178 -8.22 12.43 -5.17
CA HIS A 178 -7.00 11.65 -5.04
C HIS A 178 -5.91 12.27 -5.91
N VAL A 179 -4.71 12.44 -5.36
CA VAL A 179 -3.53 12.83 -6.12
C VAL A 179 -2.74 11.58 -6.43
N LEU A 180 -2.62 11.25 -7.71
CA LEU A 180 -1.87 10.11 -8.19
C LEU A 180 -0.55 10.56 -8.83
N SER A 181 0.53 9.87 -8.52
CA SER A 181 1.75 9.93 -9.32
C SER A 181 1.63 8.90 -10.44
N ALA A 182 1.66 9.37 -11.68
CA ALA A 182 1.60 8.54 -12.87
C ALA A 182 2.95 8.50 -13.56
N SER A 183 3.40 7.31 -13.95
CA SER A 183 4.57 7.14 -14.80
C SER A 183 4.31 6.10 -15.87
N SER A 184 4.89 6.31 -17.04
CA SER A 184 4.77 5.43 -18.18
C SER A 184 6.15 5.00 -18.68
N GLU A 185 6.27 3.72 -19.00
CA GLU A 185 7.44 3.15 -19.66
C GLU A 185 7.02 2.47 -20.96
N PRO A 186 7.83 2.54 -22.03
CA PRO A 186 7.52 1.87 -23.28
C PRO A 186 7.52 0.34 -23.10
N LEU A 187 6.51 -0.32 -23.66
CA LEU A 187 6.40 -1.78 -23.66
C LEU A 187 6.84 -2.34 -25.01
N GLU A 188 7.99 -3.01 -25.02
CA GLU A 188 8.49 -3.75 -26.19
C GLU A 188 7.64 -4.97 -26.49
N MET A 189 7.00 -4.96 -27.66
CA MET A 189 6.17 -6.05 -28.15
C MET A 189 6.94 -6.86 -29.18
N LYS A 190 6.90 -8.20 -29.07
CA LYS A 190 7.50 -9.09 -30.08
C LYS A 190 6.88 -8.92 -31.47
N TYR A 191 5.60 -8.54 -31.54
CA TYR A 191 4.85 -8.35 -32.78
C TYR A 191 3.93 -7.14 -32.64
N GLY A 192 4.11 -6.13 -33.48
CA GLY A 192 3.25 -4.94 -33.54
C GLY A 192 3.87 -3.67 -32.96
N PRO A 193 3.12 -2.55 -32.98
CA PRO A 193 3.59 -1.27 -32.46
C PRO A 193 3.78 -1.33 -30.94
N HIS A 194 4.78 -0.58 -30.45
CA HIS A 194 5.11 -0.48 -29.03
C HIS A 194 3.91 0.00 -28.22
N GLY A 195 3.65 -0.68 -27.11
CA GLY A 195 2.66 -0.27 -26.12
C GLY A 195 3.30 0.59 -25.03
N ILE A 196 2.56 0.79 -23.94
CA ILE A 196 3.09 1.41 -22.72
C ILE A 196 2.66 0.63 -21.49
N VAL A 197 3.49 0.63 -20.46
CA VAL A 197 3.13 0.24 -19.10
C VAL A 197 2.97 1.50 -18.27
N LEU A 198 1.79 1.67 -17.71
CA LEU A 198 1.43 2.76 -16.82
C LEU A 198 1.47 2.27 -15.37
N SER A 199 2.13 3.02 -14.49
CA SER A 199 2.06 2.83 -13.05
C SER A 199 1.47 4.05 -12.36
N LEU A 200 0.52 3.81 -11.46
CA LEU A 200 -0.20 4.82 -10.69
C LEU A 200 0.02 4.57 -9.20
N VAL A 201 0.44 5.61 -8.48
CA VAL A 201 0.68 5.56 -7.02
C VAL A 201 -0.17 6.63 -6.35
N ASP A 202 -0.99 6.24 -5.37
CA ASP A 202 -1.72 7.22 -4.55
C ASP A 202 -0.74 7.93 -3.62
N VAL A 203 -0.51 9.22 -3.89
CA VAL A 203 0.35 10.11 -3.11
C VAL A 203 -0.46 11.16 -2.35
N THR A 204 -1.79 11.01 -2.27
CA THR A 204 -2.71 11.98 -1.65
C THR A 204 -2.29 12.34 -0.24
N ARG A 205 -1.99 11.35 0.62
CA ARG A 205 -1.56 11.58 2.01
C ARG A 205 -0.21 12.29 2.08
N ALA A 206 0.74 11.89 1.24
CA ALA A 206 2.05 12.52 1.20
C ALA A 206 1.94 13.99 0.79
N ARG A 207 1.12 14.28 -0.24
CA ARG A 207 0.82 15.63 -0.70
C ARG A 207 0.07 16.47 0.33
N GLN A 208 -0.90 15.90 1.03
CA GLN A 208 -1.61 16.59 2.11
C GLN A 208 -0.64 16.99 3.23
N LEU A 209 0.25 16.08 3.65
CA LEU A 209 1.25 16.38 4.66
C LEU A 209 2.24 17.46 4.19
N GLU A 210 2.68 17.38 2.93
CA GLU A 210 3.57 18.40 2.34
C GLU A 210 2.89 19.76 2.28
N ALA A 211 1.62 19.81 1.84
CA ALA A 211 0.82 21.02 1.80
C ALA A 211 0.63 21.62 3.20
N MET A 212 0.26 20.81 4.20
CA MET A 212 0.14 21.23 5.60
C MET A 212 1.46 21.78 6.15
N ARG A 213 2.59 21.13 5.85
CA ARG A 213 3.92 21.60 6.28
C ARG A 213 4.28 22.94 5.64
N SER A 214 3.99 23.10 4.35
CA SER A 214 4.24 24.34 3.62
C SER A 214 3.36 25.49 4.14
N GLU A 215 2.07 25.23 4.33
CA GLU A 215 1.11 26.17 4.90
C GLU A 215 1.50 26.58 6.33
N PHE A 216 1.91 25.61 7.16
CA PHE A 216 2.42 25.88 8.50
C PHE A 216 3.66 26.79 8.46
N ALA A 217 4.64 26.47 7.62
CA ALA A 217 5.87 27.26 7.50
C ALA A 217 5.58 28.70 7.01
N ALA A 218 4.66 28.86 6.06
CA ALA A 218 4.20 30.16 5.59
C ALA A 218 3.51 30.94 6.72
N ASN A 219 2.56 30.32 7.42
CA ASN A 219 1.80 30.93 8.50
C ASN A 219 2.70 31.38 9.65
N VAL A 220 3.63 30.52 10.08
CA VAL A 220 4.64 30.87 11.10
C VAL A 220 5.48 32.06 10.64
N SER A 221 5.97 32.04 9.40
CA SER A 221 6.77 33.13 8.85
C SER A 221 6.02 34.47 8.85
N HIS A 222 4.74 34.45 8.49
CA HIS A 222 3.88 35.64 8.49
C HIS A 222 3.58 36.16 9.91
N GLU A 223 3.23 35.26 10.84
CA GLU A 223 2.95 35.61 12.23
C GLU A 223 4.19 36.09 12.99
N LEU A 224 5.40 35.63 12.63
CA LEU A 224 6.66 36.13 13.20
C LEU A 224 7.10 37.47 12.57
N ARG A 225 6.93 37.65 11.25
CA ARG A 225 7.37 38.87 10.55
C ARG A 225 6.65 40.11 11.07
N THR A 226 5.34 40.03 11.27
CA THR A 226 4.51 41.18 11.70
C THR A 226 5.01 41.82 13.01
N PRO A 227 5.12 41.11 14.15
CA PRO A 227 5.62 41.69 15.39
C PRO A 227 7.07 42.16 15.28
N ILE A 228 7.94 41.47 14.51
CA ILE A 228 9.33 41.91 14.29
C ILE A 228 9.36 43.25 13.55
N THR A 229 8.57 43.40 12.48
CA THR A 229 8.47 44.65 11.73
C THR A 229 7.92 45.78 12.60
N THR A 230 6.91 45.50 13.43
CA THR A 230 6.38 46.47 14.40
C THR A 230 7.45 46.91 15.41
N ILE A 231 8.16 45.96 16.02
CA ILE A 231 9.24 46.24 16.97
C ILE A 231 10.30 47.12 16.33
N ARG A 232 10.78 46.73 15.14
CA ARG A 232 11.79 47.50 14.41
C ARG A 232 11.32 48.93 14.14
N GLY A 233 10.12 49.10 13.57
CA GLY A 233 9.60 50.42 13.22
C GLY A 233 9.46 51.35 14.43
N PHE A 234 8.98 50.84 15.57
CA PHE A 234 8.86 51.66 16.78
C PHE A 234 10.20 51.93 17.46
N VAL A 235 11.14 50.98 17.44
CA VAL A 235 12.52 51.19 17.94
C VAL A 235 13.26 52.23 17.08
N ASP A 236 13.12 52.17 15.75
CA ASP A 236 13.70 53.15 14.83
C ASP A 236 13.12 54.56 15.10
N THR A 237 11.80 54.64 15.32
CA THR A 237 11.11 55.89 15.66
C THR A 237 11.56 56.45 17.01
N LEU A 238 11.68 55.59 18.04
CA LEU A 238 12.19 55.97 19.35
C LEU A 238 13.63 56.52 19.28
N THR A 239 14.46 55.91 18.45
CA THR A 239 15.85 56.35 18.24
C THR A 239 15.91 57.73 17.59
N GLN A 240 14.95 58.06 16.71
CA GLN A 240 14.86 59.38 16.06
C GLN A 240 14.26 60.48 16.96
N LEU A 241 13.34 60.15 17.87
CA LEU A 241 12.72 61.11 18.79
C LEU A 241 13.69 61.66 19.86
N GLY A 242 14.71 60.89 20.26
CA GLY A 242 15.60 61.27 21.36
C GLY A 242 14.86 61.43 22.70
N ARG A 243 15.41 62.22 23.63
CA ARG A 243 14.80 62.48 24.97
C ARG A 243 13.67 63.53 24.97
N SER A 244 13.19 63.94 23.80
CA SER A 244 12.38 65.17 23.66
C SER A 244 10.89 65.00 23.98
N ASP A 245 10.34 63.78 23.93
CA ASP A 245 8.92 63.50 24.19
C ASP A 245 8.78 62.17 24.96
N LEU A 246 8.74 62.25 26.29
CA LEU A 246 8.64 61.10 27.19
C LEU A 246 7.30 60.36 27.02
N ASP A 247 6.19 61.09 26.86
CA ASP A 247 4.85 60.52 26.72
C ASP A 247 4.68 59.69 25.43
N ARG A 248 5.28 60.13 24.31
CA ARG A 248 5.32 59.31 23.09
C ARG A 248 6.27 58.13 23.22
N SER A 249 7.39 58.33 23.91
CA SER A 249 8.38 57.27 24.12
C SER A 249 7.80 56.12 24.94
N GLU A 250 7.07 56.40 26.01
CA GLU A 250 6.38 55.40 26.82
C GLU A 250 5.33 54.63 26.01
N ARG A 251 4.54 55.33 25.17
CA ARG A 251 3.56 54.68 24.28
C ARG A 251 4.21 53.73 23.28
N PHE A 252 5.31 54.13 22.67
CA PHE A 252 6.03 53.27 21.72
C PHE A 252 6.70 52.08 22.40
N LEU A 253 7.30 52.28 23.59
CA LEU A 253 7.82 51.19 24.41
C LEU A 253 6.73 50.18 24.80
N ALA A 254 5.53 50.65 25.16
CA ALA A 254 4.39 49.77 25.45
C ALA A 254 3.91 48.97 24.22
N ILE A 255 4.04 49.52 23.01
CA ILE A 255 3.75 48.76 21.78
C ILE A 255 4.83 47.70 21.54
N VAL A 256 6.11 48.07 21.66
CA VAL A 256 7.23 47.13 21.54
C VAL A 256 7.08 45.98 22.53
N GLN A 257 6.78 46.27 23.80
CA GLN A 257 6.59 45.26 24.84
C GLN A 257 5.46 44.29 24.49
N ARG A 258 4.31 44.79 24.02
CA ARG A 258 3.19 43.93 23.58
C ARG A 258 3.59 43.04 22.39
N SER A 259 4.34 43.58 21.43
CA SER A 259 4.83 42.80 20.29
C SER A 259 5.82 41.72 20.69
N VAL A 260 6.71 41.99 21.67
CA VAL A 260 7.64 40.99 22.22
C VAL A 260 6.87 39.87 22.93
N VAL A 261 5.90 40.22 23.78
CA VAL A 261 5.05 39.22 24.48
C VAL A 261 4.30 38.34 23.47
N ARG A 262 3.75 38.94 22.40
CA ARG A 262 3.09 38.18 21.32
C ARG A 262 4.06 37.26 20.60
N LEU A 263 5.26 37.73 20.27
CA LEU A 263 6.29 36.93 19.60
C LEU A 263 6.70 35.74 20.46
N SER A 264 6.91 35.94 21.76
CA SER A 264 7.21 34.86 22.71
C SER A 264 6.11 33.82 22.78
N ALA A 265 4.83 34.24 22.81
CA ALA A 265 3.70 33.30 22.78
C ALA A 265 3.69 32.45 21.50
N ILE A 266 3.92 33.05 20.33
CA ILE A 266 3.98 32.31 19.05
C ILE A 266 5.11 31.28 19.06
N VAL A 267 6.29 31.65 19.56
CA VAL A 267 7.43 30.72 19.65
C VAL A 267 7.12 29.57 20.61
N GLU A 268 6.50 29.86 21.74
CA GLU A 268 6.09 28.84 22.72
C GLU A 268 5.06 27.87 22.13
N ASP A 269 4.09 28.37 21.38
CA ASP A 269 3.09 27.55 20.70
C ASP A 269 3.75 26.59 19.68
N ILE A 270 4.75 27.07 18.92
CA ILE A 270 5.51 26.25 17.97
C ILE A 270 6.32 25.16 18.69
N LEU A 271 6.99 25.50 19.79
CA LEU A 271 7.74 24.52 20.60
C LEU A 271 6.81 23.47 21.20
N THR A 272 5.64 23.89 21.67
CA THR A 272 4.61 22.99 22.22
C THR A 272 4.07 22.05 21.16
N LEU A 273 3.78 22.55 19.95
CA LEU A 273 3.35 21.71 18.82
C LEU A 273 4.42 20.71 18.42
N SER A 274 5.69 21.12 18.31
CA SER A 274 6.82 20.24 18.01
C SER A 274 6.98 19.12 19.05
N LEU A 275 6.76 19.43 20.33
CA LEU A 275 6.77 18.43 21.41
C LEU A 275 5.62 17.43 21.30
N LEU A 276 4.44 17.86 20.82
CA LEU A 276 3.28 17.01 20.61
C LEU A 276 3.41 16.15 19.35
N GLU A 277 4.12 16.58 18.31
CA GLU A 277 4.29 15.78 17.09
C GLU A 277 5.24 14.58 17.26
N ASP A 278 6.04 14.51 18.34
CA ASP A 278 6.99 13.42 18.58
C ASP A 278 6.26 12.09 18.91
N PRO A 279 6.29 11.09 18.00
CA PRO A 279 5.57 9.82 18.18
C PRO A 279 6.07 9.03 19.39
N THR A 280 7.33 9.22 19.79
CA THR A 280 7.93 8.48 20.91
C THR A 280 7.41 8.94 22.27
N ARG A 281 6.90 10.18 22.34
CA ARG A 281 6.37 10.78 23.58
C ARG A 281 4.86 10.62 23.74
N HIS A 282 4.12 10.38 22.66
CA HIS A 282 2.70 9.99 22.74
C HIS A 282 2.48 8.74 23.60
N ALA A 283 3.43 7.81 23.61
CA ALA A 283 3.37 6.60 24.44
C ALA A 283 3.59 6.88 25.95
N ALA A 284 3.99 8.09 26.33
CA ALA A 284 4.28 8.50 27.70
C ALA A 284 3.27 9.51 28.29
N LEU A 285 2.16 9.79 27.58
CA LEU A 285 1.09 10.65 28.12
C LEU A 285 0.33 9.87 29.20
N GLU A 286 0.52 10.27 30.45
CA GLU A 286 -0.20 9.72 31.60
C GLU A 286 -1.61 10.33 31.66
N THR A 287 -2.60 9.55 31.25
CA THR A 287 -4.01 9.92 31.44
C THR A 287 -4.39 9.77 32.90
N LYS A 288 -4.82 10.86 33.53
CA LYS A 288 -5.30 10.88 34.91
C LYS A 288 -6.76 11.34 34.94
N ARG A 289 -7.53 10.80 35.88
CA ARG A 289 -8.85 11.34 36.24
C ARG A 289 -8.65 12.61 37.06
N ILE A 290 -9.19 13.73 36.59
CA ILE A 290 -9.08 15.03 37.25
C ILE A 290 -10.49 15.61 37.40
N PRO A 291 -10.87 16.14 38.57
CA PRO A 291 -12.17 16.78 38.77
C PRO A 291 -12.27 18.06 37.92
N LEU A 292 -13.17 18.05 36.94
CA LEU A 292 -13.30 19.15 35.97
C LEU A 292 -13.73 20.46 36.65
N LEU A 293 -14.58 20.38 37.67
CA LEU A 293 -15.10 21.54 38.39
C LEU A 293 -13.99 22.37 39.04
N GLU A 294 -12.96 21.72 39.59
CA GLU A 294 -11.82 22.41 40.22
C GLU A 294 -11.03 23.21 39.18
N ILE A 295 -10.77 22.63 38.01
CA ILE A 295 -10.08 23.30 36.90
C ILE A 295 -10.91 24.47 36.38
N MET A 296 -12.24 24.29 36.27
CA MET A 296 -13.14 25.34 35.80
C MET A 296 -13.19 26.53 36.76
N GLN A 297 -13.19 26.28 38.07
CA GLN A 297 -13.13 27.31 39.10
C GLN A 297 -11.80 28.07 39.03
N GLU A 298 -10.68 27.36 38.96
CA GLU A 298 -9.34 27.95 38.84
C GLU A 298 -9.21 28.82 37.58
N CYS A 299 -9.74 28.36 36.45
CA CYS A 299 -9.82 29.15 35.22
C CYS A 299 -10.72 30.40 35.37
N ALA A 300 -11.85 30.27 36.04
CA ALA A 300 -12.78 31.39 36.24
C ALA A 300 -12.18 32.47 37.14
N GLU A 301 -11.43 32.08 38.17
CA GLU A 301 -10.68 32.99 39.05
C GLU A 301 -9.57 33.73 38.29
N ASP A 302 -8.77 33.01 37.49
CA ASP A 302 -7.73 33.60 36.65
C ASP A 302 -8.29 34.62 35.64
N LEU A 303 -9.49 34.38 35.12
CA LEU A 303 -10.15 35.25 34.16
C LEU A 303 -10.93 36.39 34.81
N ALA A 304 -11.23 36.33 36.11
CA ALA A 304 -12.09 37.27 36.81
C ALA A 304 -11.59 38.72 36.68
N HIS A 305 -10.29 38.96 36.90
CA HIS A 305 -9.70 40.29 36.81
C HIS A 305 -9.80 40.88 35.39
N THR A 306 -9.61 40.03 34.38
CA THR A 306 -9.68 40.45 32.97
C THR A 306 -11.11 40.71 32.52
N ALA A 307 -12.06 39.94 33.04
CA ALA A 307 -13.49 40.09 32.77
C ALA A 307 -14.03 41.38 33.40
N GLU A 308 -13.59 41.71 34.61
CA GLU A 308 -13.95 42.94 35.32
C GLU A 308 -13.44 44.19 34.59
N LEU A 309 -12.19 44.18 34.12
CA LEU A 309 -11.62 45.24 33.28
C LEU A 309 -12.34 45.45 31.94
N ARG A 310 -13.06 44.44 31.46
CA ARG A 310 -13.77 44.43 30.16
C ARG A 310 -15.29 44.45 30.30
N GLU A 311 -15.82 44.59 31.52
CA GLU A 311 -17.26 44.56 31.82
C GLU A 311 -17.97 43.28 31.31
N VAL A 312 -17.29 42.14 31.36
CA VAL A 312 -17.83 40.84 30.94
C VAL A 312 -18.18 40.01 32.18
N SER A 313 -19.35 39.34 32.16
CA SER A 313 -19.75 38.40 33.21
C SER A 313 -19.37 36.96 32.84
N ILE A 314 -18.78 36.23 33.79
CA ILE A 314 -18.47 34.81 33.67
C ILE A 314 -19.49 34.04 34.51
N ALA A 315 -20.21 33.11 33.89
CA ALA A 315 -21.14 32.22 34.57
C ALA A 315 -20.72 30.77 34.35
N MET A 316 -20.64 29.99 35.43
CA MET A 316 -20.48 28.54 35.37
C MET A 316 -21.88 27.92 35.56
N GLU A 317 -22.38 27.27 34.51
CA GLU A 317 -23.62 26.49 34.55
C GLU A 317 -23.25 25.01 34.51
N ASP A 318 -23.72 24.28 35.51
CA ASP A 318 -23.72 22.82 35.51
C ASP A 318 -24.71 22.34 34.43
N PRO A 319 -24.34 21.40 33.53
CA PRO A 319 -25.21 20.91 32.45
C PRO A 319 -26.61 20.49 32.91
N ASP A 320 -26.79 20.09 34.17
CA ASP A 320 -28.07 19.67 34.73
C ASP A 320 -28.89 20.78 35.43
N GLY A 321 -28.41 22.03 35.44
CA GLY A 321 -29.18 23.18 35.95
C GLY A 321 -29.48 23.16 37.45
N SER A 322 -28.86 22.26 38.22
CA SER A 322 -28.95 22.23 39.68
C SER A 322 -27.93 23.16 40.34
N PRO A 323 -28.31 23.92 41.39
CA PRO A 323 -27.35 24.72 42.16
C PRO A 323 -26.29 23.80 42.80
N PRO A 324 -25.04 24.30 42.99
CA PRO A 324 -23.90 23.46 43.37
C PRO A 324 -24.17 22.77 44.70
N ARG A 325 -24.38 21.46 44.67
CA ARG A 325 -24.45 20.65 45.89
C ARG A 325 -23.04 20.37 46.37
N ARG A 326 -22.87 20.46 47.70
CA ARG A 326 -21.66 20.09 48.44
C ARG A 326 -21.08 18.73 48.01
N PRO A 327 -19.77 18.52 48.24
CA PRO A 327 -18.93 17.66 47.43
C PRO A 327 -19.34 16.19 47.54
N CYS A 328 -19.72 15.60 46.42
CA CYS A 328 -19.87 14.16 46.25
C CYS A 328 -19.35 13.80 44.85
N ASP A 329 -18.16 13.21 44.84
CA ASP A 329 -17.70 12.15 43.96
C ASP A 329 -18.23 12.11 42.52
N GLY A 330 -17.37 12.52 41.57
CA GLY A 330 -17.05 11.59 40.49
C GLY A 330 -17.53 11.92 39.07
N GLU A 331 -17.46 13.17 38.62
CA GLU A 331 -17.30 13.42 37.17
C GLU A 331 -15.83 13.55 36.84
N SER A 332 -15.30 12.55 36.14
CA SER A 332 -13.89 12.43 35.80
C SER A 332 -13.74 12.18 34.31
N ILE A 333 -13.29 13.19 33.57
CA ILE A 333 -12.90 13.05 32.18
C ILE A 333 -11.40 12.76 32.15
N ALA A 334 -10.96 11.88 31.24
CA ALA A 334 -9.54 11.56 31.09
C ALA A 334 -8.80 12.74 30.46
N GLY A 335 -7.85 13.33 31.19
CA GLY A 335 -6.97 14.40 30.71
C GLY A 335 -5.50 14.08 30.95
N ASP A 336 -4.62 14.58 30.08
CA ASP A 336 -3.17 14.47 30.22
C ASP A 336 -2.63 15.54 31.19
N SER A 337 -1.84 15.12 32.20
CA SER A 337 -1.33 16.01 33.27
C SER A 337 0.20 15.97 33.45
N GLY A 338 0.96 15.52 32.43
CA GLY A 338 2.40 15.30 32.56
C GLY A 338 3.34 16.42 32.07
N ARG A 339 3.86 17.23 33.02
CA ARG A 339 5.18 17.91 33.05
C ARG A 339 5.66 18.74 31.83
N HIS A 340 5.13 19.96 31.73
CA HIS A 340 5.83 21.25 31.82
C HIS A 340 4.78 22.28 31.41
N LYS A 341 4.45 23.19 32.34
CA LYS A 341 3.37 24.18 32.27
C LYS A 341 1.98 23.62 32.62
N SER A 342 1.35 24.25 33.61
CA SER A 342 -0.01 23.96 34.02
C SER A 342 -0.98 24.07 32.83
N PRO A 343 -2.09 23.31 32.79
CA PRO A 343 -3.15 23.48 31.80
C PRO A 343 -3.65 24.94 31.67
N LEU A 344 -3.43 25.74 32.72
CA LEU A 344 -3.74 27.17 32.84
C LEU A 344 -2.92 28.08 31.91
N GLU A 345 -1.63 27.78 31.67
CA GLU A 345 -0.82 28.64 30.79
C GLU A 345 -1.27 28.56 29.32
N ARG A 346 -1.73 27.38 28.87
CA ARG A 346 -2.25 27.15 27.51
C ARG A 346 -3.64 27.75 27.28
N HIS A 347 -4.53 27.70 28.29
CA HIS A 347 -5.84 28.33 28.20
C HIS A 347 -5.77 29.87 28.26
N SER A 348 -4.77 30.43 28.95
CA SER A 348 -4.56 31.90 28.99
C SER A 348 -4.19 32.52 27.64
N SER A 349 -3.58 31.74 26.72
CA SER A 349 -3.25 32.18 25.35
C SER A 349 -4.49 32.11 24.45
N CYS A 350 -5.29 31.04 24.58
CA CYS A 350 -6.55 30.89 23.85
C CYS A 350 -7.56 32.01 24.24
N ALA A 351 -7.63 32.38 25.52
CA ALA A 351 -8.45 33.49 26.00
C ALA A 351 -7.99 34.87 25.50
N ARG A 352 -6.71 35.05 25.15
CA ARG A 352 -6.14 36.33 24.69
C ARG A 352 -6.35 36.61 23.20
N ARG A 353 -6.69 35.61 22.37
CA ARG A 353 -6.92 35.78 20.91
C ARG A 353 -8.38 36.14 20.56
N PHE A 354 -9.27 36.22 21.53
CA PHE A 354 -10.65 36.67 21.35
C PHE A 354 -10.76 38.19 21.53
N ASP A 355 -10.38 38.94 20.50
CA ASP A 355 -10.64 40.39 20.44
C ASP A 355 -10.87 40.84 18.99
N ARG A 356 -12.15 40.96 18.59
CA ARG A 356 -12.74 42.20 18.05
C ARG A 356 -14.19 42.11 17.56
N ASP A 357 -14.74 40.93 17.29
CA ASP A 357 -16.09 40.82 16.69
C ASP A 357 -17.21 40.31 17.63
N SER A 358 -16.89 39.87 18.85
CA SER A 358 -17.89 39.26 19.76
C SER A 358 -18.54 40.23 20.74
N ALA A 359 -18.20 41.52 20.69
CA ALA A 359 -18.57 42.53 21.69
C ALA A 359 -20.08 42.90 21.74
N ARG A 360 -20.99 42.10 21.16
CA ARG A 360 -22.44 42.39 21.18
C ARG A 360 -23.35 41.30 21.73
N LEU A 361 -22.89 40.10 22.04
CA LEU A 361 -23.75 39.07 22.64
C LEU A 361 -22.98 38.29 23.69
N GLY A 362 -22.95 38.84 24.91
CA GLY A 362 -22.38 38.20 26.09
C GLY A 362 -23.20 36.99 26.51
N ARG A 363 -22.68 35.79 26.24
CA ARG A 363 -22.88 34.52 26.97
C ARG A 363 -21.93 33.49 26.33
N PHE A 364 -20.85 33.15 27.01
CA PHE A 364 -19.98 32.04 26.62
C PHE A 364 -20.46 30.78 27.33
N ARG A 365 -20.82 29.75 26.56
CA ARG A 365 -21.30 28.45 27.04
C ARG A 365 -20.16 27.43 26.84
N PHE A 366 -19.51 26.99 27.92
CA PHE A 366 -18.61 25.85 27.87
C PHE A 366 -19.43 24.58 28.12
N VAL A 367 -19.51 23.72 27.11
CA VAL A 367 -20.18 22.42 27.19
C VAL A 367 -19.10 21.37 27.43
N GLY A 368 -18.96 20.91 28.68
CA GLY A 368 -18.19 19.71 29.01
C GLY A 368 -19.04 18.47 28.74
N HIS A 369 -18.44 17.40 28.23
CA HIS A 369 -19.10 16.14 27.89
C HIS A 369 -18.61 14.98 28.76
#